data_AF-A0A938E708-F1
#
_entry.id   AF-A0A938E708-F1
#
_cell.length_a   1.000
_cell.length_b   1.000
_cell.length_c   1.000
_cell.angle_alpha   90.00
_cell.angle_beta   90.00
_cell.angle_gamma   90.00
#
_symmetry.space_group_name_H-M   'P 1'
#
loop_
_entity.id
_entity.type
_entity.pdbx_description
1 polymer ?
#
loop_
_entity_poly.entity_id
_entity_poly.type
_entity_poly.pdbx_seq_one_letter_code
_entity_poly.pdbx_strand_id
1 'polypeptide(L)'
;MGVLVVGSGGREHALAWRLARSPGLRELHAAPGNPGIARLGTCHPIAADDADGLLSLARAIRADLVVVGPEVPLVAGLADHLRHAGIAVFGPGGEAARIEGSKAFAKEVMAAAGVPTAARLERAVAPCVVKADGLAAGKGVAVCRTEAELREGLAAVGAFGGEAVVEE
;
A
#
# COMPACT_ATOMS: atom_id res chain seq x y z
N MET A 1 -8.25 -24.15 1.44
CA MET A 1 -8.62 -22.77 1.78
C MET A 1 -9.02 -22.03 0.51
N GLY A 2 -10.09 -21.24 0.55
CA GLY A 2 -10.44 -20.25 -0.46
C GLY A 2 -9.74 -18.93 -0.16
N VAL A 3 -9.08 -18.35 -1.16
CA VAL A 3 -8.29 -17.11 -1.00
C VAL A 3 -8.81 -16.02 -1.91
N LEU A 4 -8.98 -14.81 -1.37
CA LEU A 4 -9.27 -13.59 -2.13
C LEU A 4 -8.03 -12.70 -2.18
N VAL A 5 -7.52 -12.41 -3.38
CA VAL A 5 -6.43 -11.44 -3.60
C VAL A 5 -7.02 -10.09 -4.00
N VAL A 6 -6.71 -9.04 -3.26
CA VAL A 6 -7.18 -7.67 -3.55
C VAL A 6 -6.13 -6.93 -4.38
N GLY A 7 -6.57 -6.32 -5.49
CA GLY A 7 -5.77 -5.57 -6.46
C GLY A 7 -5.73 -6.21 -7.85
N SER A 8 -5.01 -5.57 -8.78
CA SER A 8 -5.05 -5.90 -10.22
C SER A 8 -3.71 -5.80 -10.94
N GLY A 9 -2.62 -5.49 -10.23
CA GLY A 9 -1.30 -5.30 -10.80
C GLY A 9 -0.51 -6.60 -10.99
N GLY A 10 0.77 -6.44 -11.38
CA GLY A 10 1.71 -7.54 -11.51
C GLY A 10 2.05 -8.21 -10.17
N ARG A 11 2.07 -7.43 -9.07
CA ARG A 11 2.26 -7.94 -7.70
C ARG A 11 1.16 -8.93 -7.33
N GLU A 12 -0.09 -8.56 -7.55
CA GLU A 12 -1.23 -9.43 -7.24
C GLU A 12 -1.26 -10.66 -8.14
N HIS A 13 -0.83 -10.53 -9.41
CA HIS A 13 -0.65 -11.68 -10.28
C HIS A 13 0.44 -12.64 -9.76
N ALA A 14 1.59 -12.13 -9.31
CA ALA A 14 2.63 -12.97 -8.73
C ALA A 14 2.17 -13.69 -7.45
N LEU A 15 1.42 -12.99 -6.58
CA LEU A 15 0.80 -13.59 -5.39
C LEU A 15 -0.19 -14.70 -5.77
N ALA A 16 -1.14 -14.40 -6.66
CA ALA A 16 -2.11 -15.35 -7.18
C ALA A 16 -1.42 -16.59 -7.79
N TRP A 17 -0.38 -16.37 -8.60
CA TRP A 17 0.42 -17.43 -9.21
C TRP A 17 1.10 -18.34 -8.18
N ARG A 18 1.62 -17.76 -7.08
CA ARG A 18 2.26 -18.57 -6.03
C ARG A 18 1.23 -19.33 -5.21
N LEU A 19 0.09 -18.69 -4.88
CA LEU A 19 -1.02 -19.28 -4.14
C LEU A 19 -1.67 -20.43 -4.90
N ALA A 20 -1.82 -20.30 -6.23
CA ALA A 20 -2.33 -21.33 -7.13
C ALA A 20 -1.56 -22.66 -7.08
N ARG A 21 -0.33 -22.64 -6.56
CA ARG A 21 0.55 -23.82 -6.41
C ARG A 21 0.54 -24.40 -4.99
N SER A 22 -0.24 -23.84 -4.08
CA SER A 22 -0.36 -24.37 -2.73
C SER A 22 -1.22 -25.64 -2.76
N PRO A 23 -0.76 -26.77 -2.19
CA PRO A 23 -1.57 -27.98 -2.12
C PRO A 23 -2.83 -27.80 -1.24
N GLY A 24 -2.85 -26.76 -0.39
CA GLY A 24 -3.99 -26.44 0.46
C GLY A 24 -4.99 -25.48 -0.17
N LEU A 25 -4.78 -25.00 -1.39
CA LEU A 25 -5.72 -24.10 -2.07
C LEU A 25 -6.92 -24.87 -2.60
N ARG A 26 -8.13 -24.38 -2.31
CA ARG A 26 -9.40 -24.91 -2.86
C ARG A 26 -9.88 -24.04 -4.02
N GLU A 27 -9.95 -22.73 -3.79
CA GLU A 27 -10.46 -21.73 -4.73
C GLU A 27 -9.60 -20.48 -4.64
N LEU A 28 -9.33 -19.86 -5.79
CA LEU A 28 -8.64 -18.58 -5.89
C LEU A 28 -9.59 -17.54 -6.50
N HIS A 29 -9.72 -16.42 -5.81
CA HIS A 29 -10.48 -15.28 -6.26
C HIS A 29 -9.60 -14.03 -6.27
N ALA A 30 -9.95 -13.06 -7.11
CA ALA A 30 -9.33 -11.75 -7.10
C ALA A 30 -10.34 -10.63 -7.32
N ALA A 31 -10.05 -9.44 -6.77
CA ALA A 31 -10.88 -8.25 -6.91
C ALA A 31 -10.01 -6.97 -7.03
N PRO A 32 -10.04 -6.24 -8.17
CA PRO A 32 -10.73 -6.62 -9.40
C PRO A 32 -10.02 -7.72 -10.19
N GLY A 33 -8.74 -7.98 -9.89
CA GLY A 33 -7.91 -8.89 -10.67
C GLY A 33 -7.56 -8.34 -12.06
N ASN A 34 -7.04 -9.21 -12.93
CA ASN A 34 -6.69 -8.88 -14.31
C ASN A 34 -6.76 -10.15 -15.20
N PRO A 35 -6.68 -10.05 -16.54
CA PRO A 35 -6.77 -11.21 -17.43
C PRO A 35 -5.73 -12.30 -17.17
N GLY A 36 -4.55 -11.95 -16.62
CA GLY A 36 -3.55 -12.92 -16.20
C GLY A 36 -4.01 -13.74 -14.99
N ILE A 37 -4.54 -13.07 -13.97
CA ILE A 37 -5.12 -13.71 -12.77
C ILE A 37 -6.35 -14.54 -13.12
N ALA A 38 -7.17 -14.11 -14.09
CA ALA A 38 -8.34 -14.85 -14.55
C ALA A 38 -8.02 -16.25 -15.11
N ARG A 39 -6.76 -16.51 -15.46
CA ARG A 39 -6.28 -17.85 -15.86
C ARG A 39 -5.97 -18.77 -14.69
N LEU A 40 -5.91 -18.23 -13.47
CA LEU A 40 -5.55 -18.91 -12.23
C LEU A 40 -6.73 -19.05 -11.27
N GLY A 41 -7.76 -18.21 -11.42
CA GLY A 41 -8.92 -18.14 -10.54
C GLY A 41 -9.99 -17.18 -11.05
N THR A 42 -11.01 -16.91 -10.25
CA THR A 42 -12.13 -16.05 -10.63
C THR A 42 -11.87 -14.60 -10.26
N CYS A 43 -11.94 -13.69 -11.24
CA CYS A 43 -11.88 -12.25 -11.01
C CYS A 43 -13.30 -11.67 -10.85
N HIS A 44 -13.48 -10.81 -9.85
CA HIS A 44 -14.75 -10.16 -9.53
C HIS A 44 -14.61 -8.66 -9.77
N PRO A 45 -15.57 -7.97 -10.41
CA PRO A 45 -15.47 -6.56 -10.77
C PRO A 45 -15.73 -5.64 -9.57
N ILE A 46 -14.97 -5.81 -8.49
CA ILE A 46 -15.03 -4.99 -7.27
C ILE A 46 -13.71 -4.22 -7.17
N ALA A 47 -13.81 -2.91 -6.94
CA ALA A 47 -12.64 -2.05 -6.84
C ALA A 47 -11.83 -2.36 -5.56
N ALA A 48 -10.52 -2.14 -5.60
CA ALA A 48 -9.64 -2.47 -4.47
C ALA A 48 -9.85 -1.56 -3.25
N ASP A 49 -10.46 -0.39 -3.46
CA ASP A 49 -10.82 0.61 -2.45
C ASP A 49 -12.30 0.53 -2.01
N ASP A 50 -13.08 -0.40 -2.56
CA ASP A 50 -14.46 -0.68 -2.15
C ASP A 50 -14.49 -1.67 -0.98
N ALA A 51 -14.30 -1.15 0.24
CA ALA A 51 -14.21 -1.98 1.44
C ALA A 51 -15.48 -2.82 1.70
N ASP A 52 -16.66 -2.22 1.54
CA ASP A 52 -17.94 -2.90 1.78
C ASP A 52 -18.23 -3.96 0.71
N GLY A 53 -17.90 -3.67 -0.55
CA GLY A 53 -17.96 -4.63 -1.64
C GLY A 53 -17.02 -5.81 -1.42
N LEU A 54 -15.78 -5.56 -1.01
CA LEU A 54 -14.80 -6.60 -0.70
C LEU A 54 -15.22 -7.46 0.49
N LEU A 55 -15.78 -6.87 1.56
CA LEU A 55 -16.34 -7.61 2.68
C LEU A 55 -17.52 -8.50 2.24
N SER A 56 -18.44 -7.94 1.46
CA SER A 56 -19.60 -8.66 0.94
C SER A 56 -19.18 -9.84 0.06
N LEU A 57 -18.19 -9.63 -0.82
CA LEU A 57 -17.62 -10.69 -1.65
C LEU A 57 -16.96 -11.77 -0.80
N ALA A 58 -16.09 -11.39 0.14
CA ALA A 58 -15.37 -12.33 0.98
C ALA A 58 -16.32 -13.23 1.78
N ARG A 59 -17.46 -12.68 2.25
CA ARG A 59 -18.55 -13.47 2.85
C ARG A 59 -19.23 -14.40 1.85
N ALA A 60 -19.59 -13.90 0.68
CA ALA A 60 -20.32 -14.64 -0.35
C ALA A 60 -19.53 -15.88 -0.83
N ILE A 61 -18.22 -15.73 -1.06
CA ILE A 61 -17.34 -16.84 -1.48
C ILE A 61 -16.83 -17.67 -0.30
N ARG A 62 -17.17 -17.28 0.94
CA ARG A 62 -16.65 -17.88 2.18
C ARG A 62 -15.12 -17.96 2.16
N ALA A 63 -14.48 -16.80 1.93
CA ALA A 63 -13.03 -16.70 1.87
C ALA A 63 -12.43 -17.07 3.24
N ASP A 64 -11.48 -18.00 3.22
CA ASP A 64 -10.73 -18.40 4.40
C ASP A 64 -9.60 -17.40 4.70
N LEU A 65 -9.09 -16.72 3.66
CA LEU A 65 -8.03 -15.71 3.76
C LEU A 65 -8.22 -14.63 2.69
N VAL A 66 -8.06 -13.37 3.10
CA VAL A 66 -7.92 -12.23 2.18
C VAL A 66 -6.46 -11.76 2.19
N VAL A 67 -5.87 -11.59 1.01
CA VAL A 67 -4.50 -11.07 0.83
C VAL A 67 -4.61 -9.72 0.14
N VAL A 68 -4.26 -8.65 0.86
CA VAL A 68 -4.36 -7.29 0.32
C VAL A 68 -3.03 -6.92 -0.34
N GLY A 69 -3.06 -6.71 -1.66
CA GLY A 69 -1.89 -6.33 -2.44
C GLY A 69 -1.53 -4.84 -2.37
N PRO A 70 -2.46 -3.92 -2.71
CA PRO A 70 -2.17 -2.49 -2.75
C PRO A 70 -2.17 -1.85 -1.36
N GLU A 71 -1.33 -0.83 -1.25
CA GLU A 71 -1.06 -0.04 -0.05
C GLU A 71 -2.22 0.89 0.33
N VAL A 72 -2.93 1.45 -0.68
CA VAL A 72 -4.05 2.39 -0.46
C VAL A 72 -5.15 1.81 0.44
N PRO A 73 -5.74 0.63 0.15
CA PRO A 73 -6.76 0.07 1.04
C PRO A 73 -6.22 -0.36 2.40
N LEU A 74 -4.93 -0.69 2.53
CA LEU A 74 -4.33 -0.98 3.84
C LEU A 74 -4.29 0.27 4.71
N VAL A 75 -3.82 1.39 4.16
CA VAL A 75 -3.81 2.69 4.86
C VAL A 75 -5.24 3.14 5.18
N ALA A 76 -6.21 2.84 4.32
CA ALA A 76 -7.63 3.09 4.58
C ALA A 76 -8.28 2.14 5.60
N GLY A 77 -7.56 1.14 6.12
CA GLY A 77 -8.04 0.25 7.18
C GLY A 77 -8.87 -0.96 6.71
N LEU A 78 -8.78 -1.35 5.43
CA LEU A 78 -9.49 -2.52 4.89
C LEU A 78 -9.24 -3.79 5.72
N ALA A 79 -8.00 -4.01 6.16
CA ALA A 79 -7.66 -5.20 6.91
C ALA A 79 -8.38 -5.24 8.28
N ASP A 80 -8.54 -4.10 8.94
CA ASP A 80 -9.29 -4.02 10.20
C ASP A 80 -10.77 -4.24 9.96
N HIS A 81 -11.33 -3.63 8.92
CA HIS A 81 -12.73 -3.80 8.52
C HIS A 81 -13.09 -5.28 8.31
N LEU A 82 -12.24 -6.02 7.57
CA LEU A 82 -12.42 -7.46 7.32
C LEU A 82 -12.19 -8.31 8.58
N ARG A 83 -11.18 -8.00 9.41
CA ARG A 83 -10.92 -8.74 10.66
C ARG A 83 -12.04 -8.59 11.67
N HIS A 84 -12.62 -7.40 11.82
CA HIS A 84 -13.78 -7.18 12.69
C HIS A 84 -14.99 -8.02 12.25
N ALA A 85 -15.08 -8.36 10.97
CA ALA A 85 -16.08 -9.26 10.43
C ALA A 85 -15.74 -10.76 10.57
N GLY A 86 -14.64 -11.11 11.24
CA GLY A 86 -14.20 -12.49 11.47
C GLY A 86 -13.46 -13.14 10.29
N ILE A 87 -13.00 -12.35 9.32
CA ILE A 87 -12.29 -12.85 8.14
C ILE A 87 -10.79 -12.72 8.37
N ALA A 88 -10.03 -13.78 8.12
CA ALA A 88 -8.58 -13.72 8.24
C ALA A 88 -7.99 -12.86 7.10
N VAL A 89 -7.06 -11.97 7.46
CA VAL A 89 -6.43 -11.04 6.51
C VAL A 89 -4.92 -11.04 6.64
N PHE A 90 -4.24 -11.17 5.51
CA PHE A 90 -2.82 -10.85 5.35
C PHE A 90 -2.67 -9.40 4.89
N GLY A 91 -2.16 -8.55 5.78
CA GLY A 91 -1.97 -7.12 5.57
C GLY A 91 -2.12 -6.33 6.88
N PRO A 92 -1.37 -5.24 7.13
CA PRO A 92 -1.49 -4.46 8.35
C PRO A 92 -2.88 -3.82 8.50
N GLY A 93 -3.29 -3.55 9.74
CA GLY A 93 -4.39 -2.62 10.01
C GLY A 93 -4.01 -1.17 9.65
N GLY A 94 -4.99 -0.27 9.63
CA GLY A 94 -4.79 1.12 9.20
C GLY A 94 -3.75 1.85 10.05
N GLU A 95 -3.79 1.65 11.37
CA GLU A 95 -2.84 2.28 12.30
C GLU A 95 -1.39 1.83 12.05
N ALA A 96 -1.17 0.52 11.86
CA ALA A 96 0.14 -0.01 11.49
C ALA A 96 0.56 0.38 10.07
N ALA A 97 -0.37 0.46 9.12
CA ALA A 97 -0.12 0.87 7.74
C ALA A 97 0.33 2.33 7.62
N ARG A 98 0.14 3.17 8.66
CA ARG A 98 0.67 4.53 8.71
C ARG A 98 2.19 4.59 8.53
N ILE A 99 2.91 3.52 8.86
CA ILE A 99 4.36 3.44 8.63
C ILE A 99 4.74 3.61 7.14
N GLU A 100 3.84 3.26 6.22
CA GLU A 100 3.97 3.55 4.79
C GLU A 100 3.14 4.77 4.37
N GLY A 101 1.96 4.93 4.98
CA GLY A 101 1.04 6.03 4.68
C GLY A 101 1.51 7.42 5.11
N SER A 102 2.47 7.55 6.04
CA SER A 102 3.09 8.82 6.42
C SER A 102 4.59 8.62 6.61
N LYS A 103 5.36 9.29 5.75
CA LYS A 103 6.83 9.31 5.81
C LYS A 103 7.29 10.00 7.08
N ALA A 104 6.61 11.06 7.52
CA ALA A 104 6.91 11.74 8.77
C ALA A 104 6.77 10.78 9.97
N PHE A 105 5.64 10.06 10.05
CA PHE A 105 5.44 9.04 11.08
C PHE A 105 6.50 7.94 11.01
N ALA A 106 6.87 7.48 9.81
CA ALA A 106 7.94 6.49 9.64
C ALA A 106 9.28 7.00 10.20
N LYS A 107 9.63 8.28 10.01
CA LYS A 107 10.84 8.89 10.60
C LYS A 107 10.80 8.85 12.12
N GLU A 108 9.67 9.21 12.72
CA GLU A 108 9.49 9.19 14.17
C GLU A 108 9.67 7.78 14.75
N VAL A 109 9.04 6.78 14.11
CA VAL A 109 9.18 5.37 14.49
C VAL A 109 10.63 4.91 14.38
N MET A 110 11.31 5.22 13.27
CA MET A 110 12.72 4.86 13.09
C MET A 110 13.63 5.52 14.13
N ALA A 111 13.42 6.81 14.40
CA ALA A 111 14.19 7.54 15.41
C ALA A 111 13.98 6.96 16.81
N ALA A 112 12.72 6.69 17.20
CA ALA A 112 12.40 6.09 18.50
C ALA A 112 12.97 4.67 18.66
N ALA A 113 13.03 3.90 17.59
CA ALA A 113 13.56 2.54 17.58
C ALA A 113 15.09 2.46 17.35
N GLY A 114 15.77 3.59 17.14
CA GLY A 114 17.20 3.61 16.81
C GLY A 114 17.54 2.97 15.46
N VAL A 115 16.58 2.95 14.52
CA VAL A 115 16.78 2.42 13.17
C VAL A 115 17.51 3.46 12.32
N PRO A 116 18.68 3.14 11.74
CA PRO A 116 19.40 4.07 10.88
C PRO A 116 18.58 4.49 9.66
N THR A 117 18.47 5.80 9.45
CA THR A 117 17.77 6.41 8.31
C THR A 117 18.40 7.78 8.03
N ALA A 118 18.22 8.31 6.82
CA ALA A 118 18.72 9.64 6.46
C ALA A 118 18.22 10.70 7.46
N ALA A 119 19.05 11.63 7.89
CA ALA A 119 18.65 12.68 8.82
C ALA A 119 17.53 13.55 8.24
N ARG A 120 16.48 13.82 9.04
CA ARG A 120 15.46 14.83 8.69
C ARG A 120 16.08 16.22 8.84
N LEU A 121 15.93 17.06 7.81
CA LEU A 121 16.41 18.44 7.82
C LEU A 121 15.25 19.39 8.18
N GLU A 122 15.49 20.34 9.09
CA GLU A 122 14.50 21.37 9.43
C GLU A 122 14.31 22.40 8.31
N ARG A 123 15.34 22.59 7.49
CA ARG A 123 15.34 23.53 6.36
C ARG A 123 15.76 22.80 5.10
N ALA A 124 15.03 23.05 4.02
CA ALA A 124 15.41 22.56 2.71
C ALA A 124 16.55 23.41 2.15
N VAL A 125 17.72 22.79 2.00
CA VAL A 125 18.93 23.37 1.42
C VAL A 125 19.56 22.30 0.54
N ALA A 126 20.00 22.64 -0.67
CA ALA A 126 20.62 21.65 -1.54
C ALA A 126 22.07 21.31 -1.10
N PRO A 127 22.53 20.07 -1.24
CA PRO A 127 21.78 18.90 -1.72
C PRO A 127 20.86 18.32 -0.64
N CYS A 128 19.65 17.91 -1.04
CA CYS A 128 18.69 17.22 -0.17
C CYS A 128 17.68 16.40 -0.97
N VAL A 129 16.86 15.63 -0.27
CA VAL A 129 15.71 14.92 -0.84
C VAL A 129 14.42 15.48 -0.25
N VAL A 130 13.51 15.91 -1.11
CA VAL A 130 12.17 16.39 -0.73
C VAL A 130 11.13 15.31 -1.05
N LYS A 131 10.28 14.98 -0.09
CA LYS A 131 9.28 13.91 -0.23
C LYS A 131 7.91 14.40 0.23
N ALA A 132 6.86 14.11 -0.53
CA ALA A 132 5.49 14.31 -0.08
C ALA A 132 5.19 13.39 1.11
N ASP A 133 4.65 13.90 2.20
CA ASP A 133 4.03 13.03 3.20
C ASP A 133 2.76 12.41 2.62
N GLY A 134 2.50 11.13 2.87
CA GLY A 134 1.39 10.43 2.21
C GLY A 134 1.77 9.46 1.09
N LEU A 135 0.73 8.80 0.57
CA LEU A 135 0.80 7.98 -0.63
C LEU A 135 0.73 8.87 -1.88
N ALA A 136 1.86 9.02 -2.56
CA ALA A 136 1.97 9.82 -3.78
C ALA A 136 2.19 8.94 -5.05
N ALA A 137 1.69 7.70 -5.03
CA ALA A 137 1.84 6.71 -6.10
C ALA A 137 3.29 6.54 -6.59
N GLY A 138 4.26 6.64 -5.67
CA GLY A 138 5.69 6.56 -5.98
C GLY A 138 6.29 7.77 -6.71
N LYS A 139 5.53 8.85 -6.90
CA LYS A 139 5.95 10.05 -7.66
C LYS A 139 6.26 11.28 -6.81
N GLY A 140 5.91 11.25 -5.53
CA GLY A 140 6.12 12.38 -4.61
C GLY A 140 7.51 12.42 -3.99
N VAL A 141 8.58 12.18 -4.75
CA VAL A 141 9.98 12.25 -4.28
C VAL A 141 10.83 12.99 -5.30
N ALA A 142 11.56 14.00 -4.85
CA ALA A 142 12.51 14.76 -5.64
C ALA A 142 13.90 14.73 -4.99
N VAL A 143 14.92 14.35 -5.76
CA VAL A 143 16.32 14.41 -5.33
C VAL A 143 16.93 15.69 -5.90
N CYS A 144 17.30 16.61 -5.02
CA CYS A 144 17.66 17.98 -5.36
C CYS A 144 19.14 18.21 -5.07
N ARG A 145 19.96 18.25 -6.12
CA ARG A 145 21.42 18.49 -6.05
C ARG A 145 21.78 19.97 -6.09
N THR A 146 20.88 20.80 -6.62
CA THR A 146 21.06 22.25 -6.75
C THR A 146 19.86 22.99 -6.18
N GLU A 147 20.05 24.27 -5.85
CA GLU A 147 18.96 25.17 -5.42
C GLU A 147 17.86 25.32 -6.50
N ALA A 148 18.20 25.14 -7.77
CA ALA A 148 17.22 25.13 -8.85
C ALA A 148 16.33 23.87 -8.80
N GLU A 149 16.96 22.70 -8.70
CA GLU A 149 16.26 21.43 -8.55
C GLU A 149 15.44 21.37 -7.25
N LEU A 150 15.92 22.03 -6.18
CA LEU A 150 15.17 22.14 -4.91
C LEU A 150 13.87 22.91 -5.09
N ARG A 151 13.91 24.07 -5.75
CA ARG A 151 12.71 24.87 -6.00
C ARG A 151 11.67 24.11 -6.84
N GLU A 152 12.14 23.43 -7.88
CA GLU A 152 11.29 22.58 -8.73
C GLU A 152 10.73 21.39 -7.95
N GLY A 153 11.57 20.73 -7.15
CA GLY A 153 11.18 19.61 -6.30
C GLY A 153 10.13 19.99 -5.26
N LEU A 154 10.28 21.13 -4.58
CA LEU A 154 9.29 21.65 -3.63
C LEU A 154 7.95 21.95 -4.32
N ALA A 155 7.96 22.54 -5.52
CA ALA A 155 6.74 22.78 -6.28
C ALA A 155 6.05 21.47 -6.70
N ALA A 156 6.81 20.50 -7.20
CA ALA A 156 6.30 19.20 -7.63
C ALA A 156 5.76 18.38 -6.46
N VAL A 157 6.48 18.34 -5.34
CA VAL A 157 6.04 17.67 -4.11
C VAL A 157 4.84 18.37 -3.50
N GLY A 158 4.84 19.70 -3.45
CA GLY A 158 3.73 20.50 -2.92
C GLY A 158 2.42 20.31 -3.67
N ALA A 159 2.46 19.92 -4.95
CA ALA A 159 1.27 19.59 -5.74
C ALA A 159 0.50 18.36 -5.22
N PHE A 160 1.13 17.49 -4.41
CA PHE A 160 0.44 16.37 -3.75
C PHE A 160 -0.27 16.77 -2.45
N GLY A 161 -0.09 18.01 -1.99
CA GLY A 161 -0.61 18.51 -0.71
C GLY A 161 0.15 17.97 0.51
N GLY A 162 -0.17 18.49 1.69
CA GLY A 162 0.46 18.11 2.96
C GLY A 162 1.83 18.74 3.20
N GLU A 163 2.44 18.41 4.34
CA GLU A 163 3.80 18.83 4.69
C GLU A 163 4.82 17.95 3.97
N ALA A 164 5.90 18.54 3.46
CA ALA A 164 6.98 17.80 2.86
C ALA A 164 7.98 17.31 3.93
N VAL A 165 8.46 16.09 3.78
CA VAL A 165 9.61 15.58 4.55
C VAL A 165 10.87 15.88 3.76
N VAL A 166 11.81 16.59 4.40
CA VAL A 166 13.11 16.94 3.84
C VAL A 166 14.18 16.10 4.53
N GLU A 167 15.05 15.48 3.76
CA GLU A 167 16.14 14.63 4.25
C GLU A 167 17.46 15.00 3.59
N GLU A 168 18.57 14.65 4.25
CA GLU A 168 19.93 14.73 3.68
C GLU A 168 20.11 13.94 2.38
#